data_AF-A0A455UBP2-F1
#
_entry.id   AF-A0A455UBP2-F1
#
_cell.length_a   1.000
_cell.length_b   1.000
_cell.length_c   1.000
_cell.angle_alpha   90.00
_cell.angle_beta   90.00
_cell.angle_gamma   90.00
#
_symmetry.space_group_name_H-M   'P 1'
#
loop_
_entity.id
_entity.type
_entity.pdbx_description
1 polymer ?
#
loop_
_entity_poly.entity_id
_entity_poly.type
_entity_poly.pdbx_seq_one_letter_code
_entity_poly.pdbx_strand_id
1 'polypeptide(L)'
;MPSLSANASWQFDNGLYTQWRSNATYFWRDVDERRVPEREAATGSRLHLTPVVGWRFERPWGYLEPRTEFWNTAYELDYGERDTERGDSPSRSVALTSIDSGLVFEA
;
A
#
# COMPACT_ATOMS: atom_id res chain seq x y z
N MET A 1 2.51 19.27 -4.32
CA MET A 1 3.11 17.97 -4.69
C MET A 1 2.04 17.16 -5.41
N PRO A 2 2.24 16.78 -6.68
CA PRO A 2 1.24 16.01 -7.42
C PRO A 2 1.13 14.58 -6.87
N SER A 3 -0.10 14.08 -6.80
CA SER A 3 -0.40 12.70 -6.41
C SER A 3 -1.54 12.17 -7.27
N LEU A 4 -1.39 10.94 -7.74
CA LEU A 4 -2.38 10.21 -8.52
C LEU A 4 -2.75 8.93 -7.77
N SER A 5 -4.04 8.65 -7.65
CA SER A 5 -4.52 7.40 -7.08
C SER A 5 -5.52 6.74 -8.03
N ALA A 6 -5.43 5.41 -8.15
CA ALA A 6 -6.39 4.62 -8.91
C ALA A 6 -6.86 3.44 -8.05
N ASN A 7 -8.17 3.28 -7.95
CA ASN A 7 -8.80 2.25 -7.15
C ASN A 7 -9.83 1.50 -8.00
N ALA A 8 -9.85 0.17 -7.85
CA ALA A 8 -10.84 -0.69 -8.48
C ALA A 8 -11.23 -1.82 -7.52
N SER A 9 -12.47 -2.29 -7.65
CA SER A 9 -13.00 -3.39 -6.84
C SER A 9 -13.93 -4.24 -7.69
N TRP A 10 -13.82 -5.56 -7.54
CA TRP A 10 -14.67 -6.52 -8.22
C TRP A 10 -15.23 -7.50 -7.20
N GLN A 11 -16.53 -7.75 -7.28
CA GLN A 11 -17.25 -8.72 -6.47
C GLN A 11 -17.74 -9.84 -7.40
N PHE A 12 -17.59 -11.08 -6.97
CA PHE A 12 -18.09 -12.26 -7.69
C PHE A 12 -19.23 -12.91 -6.89
N ASP A 13 -20.13 -13.62 -7.59
CA ASP A 13 -21.34 -14.21 -6.99
C ASP A 13 -21.04 -15.29 -5.93
N ASN A 14 -19.83 -15.85 -5.92
CA ASN A 14 -19.38 -16.89 -4.99
C ASN A 14 -18.74 -16.34 -3.70
N GLY A 15 -18.87 -15.04 -3.44
CA GLY A 15 -18.29 -14.38 -2.27
C GLY A 15 -16.81 -13.99 -2.44
N LEU A 16 -16.15 -14.40 -3.52
CA LEU A 16 -14.82 -13.92 -3.86
C LEU A 16 -14.92 -12.42 -4.19
N TYR A 17 -13.91 -11.66 -3.78
CA TYR A 17 -13.72 -10.29 -4.22
C TYR A 17 -12.24 -9.99 -4.42
N THR A 18 -11.95 -9.05 -5.32
CA THR A 18 -10.62 -8.50 -5.51
C THR A 18 -10.67 -6.99 -5.42
N GLN A 19 -9.61 -6.39 -4.90
CA GLN A 19 -9.43 -4.94 -4.91
C GLN A 19 -8.06 -4.61 -5.47
N TRP A 20 -7.98 -3.50 -6.17
CA TRP A 20 -6.73 -2.90 -6.61
C TRP A 20 -6.68 -1.48 -6.07
N ARG A 21 -5.58 -1.12 -5.42
CA ARG A 21 -5.28 0.28 -5.05
C ARG A 21 -3.88 0.60 -5.54
N SER A 22 -3.72 1.77 -6.13
CA SER A 22 -2.41 2.30 -6.46
C SER A 22 -2.32 3.78 -6.14
N ASN A 23 -1.13 4.21 -5.73
CA ASN A 23 -0.79 5.61 -5.52
C ASN A 23 0.59 5.92 -6.13
N ALA A 24 0.65 6.95 -6.96
CA ALA A 24 1.90 7.52 -7.46
C ALA A 24 2.01 8.96 -6.94
N THR A 25 3.11 9.29 -6.28
CA THR A 25 3.34 10.63 -5.72
C THR A 25 4.73 11.10 -6.05
N TYR A 26 4.87 12.35 -6.48
CA TYR A 26 6.17 13.02 -6.59
C TYR A 26 6.30 14.06 -5.48
N PHE A 27 7.37 13.96 -4.70
CA PHE A 27 7.68 14.83 -3.58
C PHE A 27 8.96 15.63 -3.86
N TRP A 28 8.90 16.93 -3.58
CA TRP A 28 10.01 17.85 -3.73
C TRP A 28 10.01 18.83 -2.55
N ARG A 29 11.15 19.46 -2.33
CA ARG A 29 11.40 20.44 -1.27
C ARG A 29 12.55 21.34 -1.69
N ASP A 30 12.52 22.59 -1.25
CA ASP A 30 13.57 23.58 -1.50
C ASP A 30 14.37 23.77 -0.21
N VAL A 31 15.46 22.99 -0.07
CA VAL A 31 16.34 22.97 1.11
C VAL A 31 17.78 22.72 0.67
N ASP A 32 18.77 23.21 1.43
CA ASP A 32 20.17 22.77 1.26
C ASP A 32 20.28 21.33 1.81
N GLU A 33 20.43 20.35 0.91
CA GLU A 33 20.42 18.92 1.20
C GLU A 33 21.54 18.51 2.17
N ARG A 34 22.60 19.31 2.27
CA ARG A 34 23.73 19.09 3.18
C ARG A 34 23.45 19.58 4.60
N ARG A 35 22.45 20.44 4.78
CA ARG A 35 22.11 21.07 6.07
C ARG A 35 20.89 20.45 6.76
N VAL A 36 20.17 19.57 6.08
CA VAL A 36 19.04 18.83 6.64
C VAL A 36 19.44 17.39 6.99
N PRO A 37 18.70 16.70 7.88
CA PRO A 37 18.83 15.26 8.05
C PRO A 37 18.67 14.53 6.71
N GLU A 38 19.41 13.44 6.52
CA GLU A 38 19.44 12.70 5.24
C GLU A 38 18.06 12.27 4.72
N ARG A 39 17.17 11.82 5.62
CA ARG A 39 15.78 11.45 5.29
C ARG A 39 14.93 12.64 4.81
N GLU A 40 15.38 13.86 5.12
CA GLU A 40 14.75 15.13 4.78
C GLU A 40 15.42 15.77 3.56
N ALA A 41 16.54 15.24 3.07
CA ALA A 41 17.19 15.66 1.83
C ALA A 41 16.52 15.04 0.59
N ALA A 42 16.04 13.80 0.69
CA ALA A 42 15.52 13.06 -0.45
C ALA A 42 14.32 13.75 -1.12
N THR A 43 14.38 13.91 -2.44
CA THR A 43 13.24 14.21 -3.31
C THR A 43 12.96 13.01 -4.23
N GLY A 44 11.89 13.05 -5.01
CA GLY A 44 11.65 12.04 -6.04
C GLY A 44 10.23 11.48 -6.02
N SER A 45 10.08 10.22 -6.44
CA SER A 45 8.79 9.58 -6.65
C SER A 45 8.58 8.36 -5.76
N ARG A 46 7.31 8.06 -5.48
CA ARG A 46 6.85 6.85 -4.81
C ARG A 46 5.71 6.24 -5.61
N LEU A 47 5.84 4.97 -5.96
CA LEU A 47 4.75 4.12 -6.41
C LEU A 47 4.37 3.15 -5.29
N HIS A 48 3.09 3.07 -4.97
CA HIS A 48 2.54 2.11 -4.01
C HIS A 48 1.41 1.32 -4.67
N LEU A 49 1.50 0.00 -4.62
CA LEU A 49 0.52 -0.94 -5.16
C LEU A 49 -0.01 -1.85 -4.05
N THR A 50 -1.32 -2.04 -4.04
CA THR A 50 -2.03 -2.87 -3.05
C THR A 50 -3.12 -3.71 -3.73
N PRO A 51 -2.76 -4.78 -4.47
CA PRO A 51 -3.73 -5.81 -4.81
C PRO A 51 -4.21 -6.53 -3.55
N VAL A 52 -5.50 -6.86 -3.55
CA VAL A 52 -6.19 -7.57 -2.47
C VAL A 52 -7.04 -8.68 -3.09
N VAL A 53 -7.04 -9.83 -2.43
CA VAL A 53 -8.01 -10.90 -2.66
C VAL A 53 -8.67 -11.26 -1.33
N GLY A 54 -9.98 -11.44 -1.34
CA GLY A 54 -10.71 -11.90 -0.16
C GLY A 54 -11.89 -12.77 -0.56
N TRP A 55 -12.37 -13.57 0.38
CA TRP A 55 -13.51 -14.45 0.16
C TRP A 55 -14.44 -14.38 1.35
N ARG A 56 -15.70 -13.99 1.10
CA ARG A 56 -16.74 -13.86 2.11
C ARG A 56 -17.66 -15.07 2.06
N PHE A 57 -17.65 -15.87 3.12
CA PHE A 57 -18.65 -16.91 3.35
C PHE A 57 -19.63 -16.45 4.42
N GLU A 58 -20.92 -16.39 4.07
CA GLU A 58 -21.97 -15.85 4.95
C GLU A 58 -23.16 -16.80 5.06
N ARG A 59 -23.70 -16.90 6.27
CA ARG A 59 -24.89 -17.67 6.64
C ARG A 59 -25.74 -16.82 7.60
N PRO A 60 -27.04 -17.11 7.77
CA PRO A 60 -27.90 -16.36 8.70
C PRO A 60 -27.37 -16.32 10.15
N TRP A 61 -26.59 -17.33 10.54
CA TRP A 61 -26.01 -17.47 11.87
C TRP A 61 -24.56 -16.96 11.99
N GLY A 62 -23.94 -16.46 10.91
CA GLY A 62 -22.56 -15.97 10.99
C GLY A 62 -21.79 -15.88 9.68
N TYR A 63 -20.50 -15.60 9.80
CA TYR A 63 -19.60 -15.41 8.66
C TYR A 63 -18.16 -15.80 8.93
N LEU A 64 -17.42 -16.02 7.84
CA LEU A 64 -15.97 -16.17 7.81
C LEU A 64 -15.41 -15.45 6.57
N GLU A 65 -14.33 -14.70 6.75
CA GLU A 65 -13.70 -13.90 5.70
C GLU A 65 -12.18 -13.93 5.80
N PRO A 66 -11.51 -14.87 5.12
CA PRO A 66 -10.09 -14.76 4.83
C PRO A 66 -9.84 -13.66 3.79
N ARG A 67 -8.76 -12.90 3.99
CA ARG A 67 -8.34 -11.81 3.13
C ARG A 67 -6.81 -11.72 3.09
N THR A 68 -6.25 -11.51 1.91
CA THR A 68 -4.82 -11.27 1.72
C THR A 68 -4.60 -9.99 0.92
N GLU A 69 -3.74 -9.13 1.42
CA GLU A 69 -3.22 -7.94 0.75
C GLU A 69 -1.73 -8.11 0.46
N PHE A 70 -1.30 -7.60 -0.69
CA PHE A 70 0.13 -7.50 -1.00
C PHE A 70 0.50 -6.03 -1.19
N TRP A 71 1.34 -5.49 -0.30
CA TRP A 71 1.80 -4.12 -0.33
C TRP A 71 3.16 -4.06 -0.99
N ASN A 72 3.26 -3.42 -2.15
CA ASN A 72 4.53 -3.13 -2.81
C ASN A 72 4.74 -1.63 -2.90
N THR A 73 5.87 -1.15 -2.38
CA THR A 73 6.27 0.26 -2.48
C THR A 73 7.63 0.34 -3.13
N ALA A 74 7.74 1.12 -4.19
CA ALA A 74 9.00 1.44 -4.85
C ALA A 74 9.21 2.95 -4.83
N TYR A 75 10.45 3.36 -4.61
CA TYR A 75 10.88 4.74 -4.67
C TYR A 75 11.86 4.93 -5.80
N GLU A 76 11.90 6.15 -6.32
CA GLU A 76 13.02 6.68 -7.09
C GLU A 76 13.38 8.00 -6.41
N LEU A 77 14.57 8.05 -5.81
CA LEU A 77 15.01 9.11 -4.92
C LEU A 77 16.17 9.89 -5.54
N ASP A 78 16.24 11.17 -5.22
CA ASP A 78 17.37 12.05 -5.55
C ASP A 78 17.80 12.77 -4.27
N TYR A 79 19.09 12.65 -3.94
CA TYR A 79 19.72 13.27 -2.77
C TYR A 79 20.56 14.51 -3.12
N GLY A 80 20.58 14.93 -4.39
CA GLY A 80 21.32 16.10 -4.86
C GLY A 80 22.83 15.98 -4.61
N GLU A 81 23.42 17.02 -4.01
CA GLU A 81 24.86 17.04 -3.68
C GLU A 81 25.21 16.31 -2.37
N ARG A 82 24.25 15.65 -1.73
CA ARG A 82 24.49 14.99 -0.45
C ARG A 82 25.19 13.64 -0.64
N ASP A 83 26.30 13.46 0.06
CA ASP A 83 26.97 12.15 0.17
C ASP A 83 26.18 11.23 1.12
N THR A 84 25.72 10.08 0.60
CA THR A 84 24.99 9.06 1.37
C THR A 84 25.24 7.65 0.80
N GLU A 85 25.22 6.66 1.68
CA GLU A 85 25.25 5.23 1.33
C GLU A 85 23.86 4.68 0.93
N ARG A 86 22.79 5.47 1.04
CA ARG A 86 21.45 5.03 0.65
C ARG A 86 21.35 4.89 -0.85
N GLY A 87 20.70 3.81 -1.29
CA GLY A 87 20.32 3.65 -2.68
C GLY A 87 19.17 4.58 -3.08
N ASP A 88 19.14 4.89 -4.36
CA ASP A 88 18.15 5.78 -4.98
C ASP A 88 16.83 5.07 -5.30
N SER A 89 16.86 3.74 -5.49
CA SER A 89 15.68 2.96 -5.88
C SER A 89 15.26 1.91 -4.83
N PRO A 90 15.07 2.26 -3.54
CA PRO A 90 14.68 1.27 -2.55
C PRO A 90 13.26 0.77 -2.80
N SER A 91 13.04 -0.52 -2.54
CA SER A 91 11.72 -1.15 -2.62
C SER A 91 11.40 -1.97 -1.38
N ARG A 92 10.11 -2.06 -1.06
CA ARG A 92 9.58 -2.84 0.07
C ARG A 92 8.33 -3.59 -0.34
N SER A 93 8.30 -4.88 -0.02
CA SER A 93 7.14 -5.75 -0.24
C SER A 93 6.71 -6.40 1.07
N VAL A 94 5.40 -6.43 1.35
CA VAL A 94 4.82 -7.07 2.53
C VAL A 94 3.53 -7.77 2.12
N ALA A 95 3.36 -9.03 2.53
CA ALA A 95 2.07 -9.72 2.45
C ALA A 95 1.38 -9.64 3.82
N LEU A 96 0.11 -9.22 3.83
CA LEU A 96 -0.73 -9.17 5.02
C LEU A 96 -1.91 -10.11 4.80
N THR A 97 -2.10 -11.06 5.69
CA THR A 97 -3.26 -11.96 5.67
C THR A 97 -4.06 -11.78 6.96
N SER A 98 -5.38 -11.64 6.83
CA SER A 98 -6.33 -11.57 7.94
C SER A 98 -7.43 -12.61 7.76
N ILE A 99 -8.04 -13.00 8.88
CA ILE A 99 -9.24 -13.83 8.91
C ILE A 99 -10.21 -13.17 9.88
N ASP A 100 -11.34 -12.72 9.36
CA ASP A 100 -12.43 -12.12 10.15
C ASP A 100 -13.58 -13.12 10.26
N SER A 101 -14.21 -13.23 11.42
CA SER A 101 -15.37 -14.11 11.61
C SER A 101 -16.35 -13.53 12.63
N GLY A 102 -17.61 -14.00 12.57
CA GLY A 102 -18.65 -13.60 13.52
C GLY A 102 -19.80 -14.59 13.56
N LEU A 103 -20.49 -14.67 14.70
CA LEU A 103 -21.64 -15.54 14.94
C LEU A 103 -22.80 -14.74 15.54
N VAL A 104 -24.02 -15.13 15.18
CA VAL A 104 -25.28 -14.58 15.71
C VAL A 104 -26.05 -15.70 16.39
N PHE A 105 -26.51 -15.45 17.62
CA PHE A 105 -27.30 -16.39 18.41
C PHE A 105 -28.68 -15.78 18.71
N GLU A 106 -29.70 -16.62 18.72
CA GLU A 106 -31.04 -16.28 19.20
C GLU A 106 -31.16 -16.66 20.68
N ALA A 107 -31.95 -15.89 21.44
CA ALA A 107 -32.18 -16.07 22.87
C ALA A 107 -33.60 -16.57 23.16
#